data_AF-A0AAD8EKF5-F1
#
_entry.id   AF-A0AAD8EKF5-F1
#
_cell.length_a   1.000
_cell.length_b   1.000
_cell.length_c   1.000
_cell.angle_alpha   90.00
_cell.angle_beta   90.00
_cell.angle_gamma   90.00
#
_symmetry.space_group_name_H-M   'P 1'
#
loop_
_entity.id
_entity.type
_entity.pdbx_description
1 polymer ?
#
loop_
_entity_poly.entity_id
_entity_poly.type
_entity_poly.pdbx_seq_one_letter_code
_entity_poly.pdbx_strand_id
1 'polypeptide(L)'
;MSLKNSECEDEWSEIQQRFEKEGLDYENLCVEERLLHVWRWLVDAESNLRTSRRQLDKLRDLRSEEMEEMESYIGHIRDLAEKRAGHLESETMSLRTKLESSQQQTATLATLLEKSGLHCIAEESLGEQVAFLIADRAKLMEEIDILKKLKISNGVNGLSKEGDLLSEIIKKKKFCVEKFAEMCDRVQLLEKASRQLELDNERLAFKLSEALAELEERESQLKHLGLCDIELESVHPEKPDCQEDTGTQTETEVEDNKEIELHKSFSFGDRDIDAKSHSLGADSTPPSLLLSGFSSPKKLSSLLDSQIAASRSELVRLEETKKLQSECENLKGQLTALSEKYNALAMRHIQYKSKRKAQVEDLRNRLDVELSSLQCQVENLQSQLAVQRKMLTTEENFRERIEADYRQLQEEKRTMLVNVMHLEATLREKDRELSVLAKKIALLENANSDLLAKVLQLKYASGRHHAKHVGAVPKSNSIEGVLTDLGRV
;
A
#
# COMPACT_ATOMS: atom_id res chain seq x y z
N MET A 1 -23.54 -36.37 -26.06
CA MET A 1 -23.91 -35.88 -27.41
C MET A 1 -23.28 -36.83 -28.42
N SER A 2 -24.08 -37.35 -29.35
CA SER A 2 -23.68 -38.40 -30.28
C SER A 2 -22.46 -38.04 -31.11
N LEU A 3 -21.45 -38.91 -31.06
CA LEU A 3 -20.40 -39.01 -32.06
C LEU A 3 -21.06 -39.39 -33.40
N LYS A 4 -21.23 -38.40 -34.29
CA LYS A 4 -21.57 -38.64 -35.69
C LYS A 4 -20.28 -38.95 -36.44
N ASN A 5 -20.24 -40.19 -36.94
CA ASN A 5 -19.66 -40.65 -38.19
C ASN A 5 -18.45 -39.91 -38.74
N SER A 6 -17.32 -40.61 -38.72
CA SER A 6 -16.26 -40.54 -39.73
C SER A 6 -16.82 -41.01 -41.09
N GLU A 7 -17.68 -40.22 -41.70
CA GLU A 7 -17.89 -40.30 -43.14
C GLU A 7 -16.65 -39.69 -43.79
N CYS A 8 -16.02 -40.43 -44.69
CA CYS A 8 -15.12 -39.83 -45.66
C CYS A 8 -16.00 -38.90 -46.49
N GLU A 9 -16.16 -37.65 -46.02
CA GLU A 9 -16.92 -36.61 -46.71
C GLU A 9 -16.28 -36.47 -48.09
N ASP A 10 -17.00 -36.94 -49.10
CA ASP A 10 -16.60 -36.81 -50.47
C ASP A 10 -16.60 -35.30 -50.80
N GLU A 11 -15.41 -34.71 -50.91
CA GLU A 11 -15.22 -33.28 -51.18
C GLU A 11 -16.05 -32.83 -52.40
N TRP A 12 -16.31 -33.74 -53.36
CA TRP A 12 -17.18 -33.49 -54.50
C TRP A 12 -18.65 -33.40 -54.12
N SER A 13 -19.13 -34.27 -53.23
CA SER A 13 -20.48 -34.21 -52.68
C SER A 13 -20.72 -32.92 -51.89
N GLU A 14 -19.70 -32.41 -51.18
CA GLU A 14 -19.80 -31.11 -50.49
C GLU A 14 -19.88 -29.93 -51.46
N ILE A 15 -19.07 -29.96 -52.52
CA ILE A 15 -19.11 -28.95 -53.59
C ILE A 15 -20.50 -28.95 -54.23
N GLN A 16 -21.02 -30.12 -54.60
CA GLN A 16 -22.39 -30.27 -55.15
C GLN A 16 -23.44 -29.72 -54.19
N GLN A 17 -23.39 -30.08 -52.91
CA GLN A 17 -24.31 -29.56 -51.90
C GLN A 17 -24.21 -28.03 -51.77
N ARG A 18 -23.03 -27.45 -51.95
CA ARG A 18 -22.84 -25.99 -51.92
C ARG A 18 -23.44 -25.30 -53.14
N PHE A 19 -23.38 -25.92 -54.33
CA PHE A 19 -24.11 -25.44 -55.51
C PHE A 19 -25.62 -25.46 -55.27
N GLU A 20 -26.16 -26.56 -54.74
CA GLU A 20 -27.58 -26.67 -54.38
C GLU A 20 -28.00 -25.60 -53.34
N LYS A 21 -27.17 -25.34 -52.33
CA LYS A 21 -27.41 -24.29 -51.31
C LYS A 21 -27.45 -22.87 -51.90
N GLU A 22 -26.70 -22.60 -52.96
CA GLU A 22 -26.76 -21.33 -53.69
C GLU A 22 -27.88 -21.28 -54.74
N GLY A 23 -28.67 -22.35 -54.88
CA GLY A 23 -29.74 -22.46 -55.88
C GLY A 23 -29.21 -22.65 -57.30
N LEU A 24 -28.00 -23.16 -57.45
CA LEU A 24 -27.35 -23.44 -58.73
C LEU A 24 -27.51 -24.93 -59.06
N ASP A 25 -28.00 -25.23 -60.27
CA ASP A 25 -28.17 -26.61 -60.73
C ASP A 25 -26.84 -27.17 -61.22
N TYR A 26 -26.20 -27.98 -60.37
CA TYR A 26 -24.87 -28.54 -60.63
C TYR A 26 -24.83 -29.33 -61.94
N GLU A 27 -25.85 -30.14 -62.27
CA GLU A 27 -25.81 -31.02 -63.44
C GLU A 27 -25.98 -30.26 -64.76
N ASN A 28 -26.68 -29.12 -64.74
CA ASN A 28 -27.01 -28.34 -65.94
C ASN A 28 -25.96 -27.27 -66.30
N LEU A 29 -25.04 -26.93 -65.39
CA LEU A 29 -23.96 -25.96 -65.65
C LEU A 29 -22.82 -26.57 -66.47
N CYS A 30 -22.21 -25.80 -67.37
CA CYS A 30 -20.96 -26.25 -68.02
C CYS A 30 -19.78 -26.23 -67.04
N VAL A 31 -18.71 -26.97 -67.36
CA VAL A 31 -17.55 -27.12 -66.47
C VAL A 31 -16.90 -25.78 -66.15
N GLU A 32 -16.85 -24.87 -67.14
CA GLU A 32 -16.29 -23.54 -67.01
C GLU A 32 -17.06 -22.66 -66.00
N GLU A 33 -18.40 -22.73 -66.02
CA GLU A 33 -19.24 -22.00 -65.07
C GLU A 33 -19.10 -22.55 -63.65
N ARG A 34 -19.07 -23.89 -63.50
CA ARG A 34 -18.82 -24.53 -62.19
C ARG A 34 -17.47 -24.10 -61.62
N LEU A 35 -16.43 -24.12 -62.45
CA LEU A 35 -15.08 -23.70 -62.04
C LEU A 35 -15.06 -22.24 -61.58
N LEU A 36 -15.79 -21.35 -62.27
CA LEU A 36 -15.88 -19.94 -61.91
C LEU A 36 -16.55 -19.72 -60.54
N HIS A 37 -17.62 -20.47 -60.23
CA HIS A 37 -18.26 -20.43 -58.92
C HIS A 37 -17.34 -20.95 -57.80
N VAL A 38 -16.67 -22.08 -58.02
CA VAL A 38 -15.70 -22.62 -57.07
C VAL A 38 -14.56 -21.63 -56.84
N TRP A 39 -14.05 -20.99 -57.89
CA TRP A 39 -13.03 -19.95 -57.78
C TRP A 39 -13.51 -18.76 -56.95
N ARG A 40 -14.75 -18.28 -57.18
CA ARG A 40 -15.35 -17.21 -56.36
C ARG A 40 -15.35 -17.59 -54.87
N TRP A 41 -15.80 -18.80 -54.54
CA TRP A 41 -15.82 -19.27 -53.16
C TRP A 41 -14.43 -19.38 -52.54
N LEU A 42 -13.43 -19.81 -53.31
CA LEU A 42 -12.05 -19.86 -52.85
C LEU A 42 -11.51 -18.46 -52.55
N VAL A 43 -11.77 -17.49 -53.42
CA VAL A 43 -11.38 -16.09 -53.20
C VAL A 43 -12.09 -15.50 -51.98
N ASP A 44 -13.39 -15.75 -51.82
CA ASP A 44 -14.16 -15.31 -50.66
C ASP A 44 -13.64 -15.95 -49.36
N ALA A 45 -13.35 -17.26 -49.39
CA ALA A 45 -12.78 -17.98 -48.27
C ALA A 45 -11.39 -17.45 -47.91
N GLU A 46 -10.54 -17.14 -48.89
CA GLU A 46 -9.23 -16.53 -48.67
C GLU A 46 -9.36 -15.12 -48.07
N SER A 47 -10.28 -14.30 -48.57
CA SER A 47 -10.56 -12.97 -48.03
C SER A 47 -11.04 -13.03 -46.58
N ASN A 48 -11.94 -13.96 -46.28
CA ASN A 48 -12.44 -14.22 -44.93
C ASN A 48 -11.31 -14.70 -44.01
N LEU A 49 -10.47 -15.64 -44.46
CA LEU A 49 -9.32 -16.14 -43.69
C LEU A 49 -8.31 -15.02 -43.38
N ARG A 50 -8.01 -14.15 -44.35
CA ARG A 50 -7.17 -12.97 -44.13
C ARG A 50 -7.79 -12.02 -43.11
N THR A 51 -9.11 -11.81 -43.16
CA THR A 51 -9.82 -10.95 -42.20
C THR A 51 -9.81 -11.54 -40.80
N SER A 52 -10.11 -12.83 -40.65
CA SER A 52 -10.03 -13.55 -39.38
C SER A 52 -8.61 -13.56 -38.82
N ARG A 53 -7.59 -13.71 -39.67
CA ARG A 53 -6.18 -13.60 -39.24
C ARG A 53 -5.87 -12.22 -38.65
N ARG A 54 -6.26 -11.14 -39.32
CA ARG A 54 -6.09 -9.78 -38.79
C ARG A 54 -6.84 -9.57 -37.46
N GLN A 55 -8.02 -10.17 -37.30
CA GLN A 55 -8.75 -10.12 -36.03
C GLN A 55 -8.03 -10.89 -34.92
N LEU A 56 -7.47 -12.06 -35.22
CA LEU A 56 -6.64 -12.82 -34.28
C LEU A 56 -5.38 -12.04 -33.88
N ASP A 57 -4.73 -11.36 -34.83
CA ASP A 57 -3.56 -10.53 -34.54
C ASP A 57 -3.96 -9.37 -33.60
N LYS A 58 -5.06 -8.65 -33.87
CA LYS A 58 -5.58 -7.62 -32.95
C LYS A 58 -5.91 -8.14 -31.55
N LEU A 59 -6.46 -9.35 -31.44
CA LEU A 59 -6.75 -9.96 -30.14
C LEU A 59 -5.48 -10.35 -29.39
N ARG A 60 -4.40 -10.71 -30.10
CA ARG A 60 -3.10 -10.96 -29.50
C ARG A 60 -2.47 -9.66 -28.99
N ASP A 61 -2.54 -8.59 -29.78
CA ASP A 61 -2.03 -7.27 -29.39
C ASP A 61 -2.76 -6.75 -28.14
N LEU A 62 -4.10 -6.84 -28.11
CA LEU A 62 -4.90 -6.47 -26.94
C LEU A 62 -4.53 -7.30 -25.70
N ARG A 63 -4.35 -8.62 -25.86
CA ARG A 63 -3.90 -9.47 -24.74
C ARG A 63 -2.52 -9.06 -24.25
N SER A 64 -1.58 -8.70 -25.13
CA SER A 64 -0.26 -8.24 -24.68
C SER A 64 -0.33 -6.91 -23.94
N GLU A 65 -1.15 -5.96 -24.40
CA GLU A 65 -1.39 -4.68 -23.71
C GLU A 65 -1.97 -4.92 -22.30
N GLU A 66 -2.98 -5.80 -22.18
CA GLU A 66 -3.56 -6.18 -20.88
C GLU A 66 -2.52 -6.82 -19.92
N MET A 67 -1.60 -7.65 -20.45
CA MET A 67 -0.53 -8.24 -19.64
C MET A 67 0.47 -7.16 -19.18
N GLU A 68 0.86 -6.23 -20.04
CA GLU A 68 1.77 -5.13 -19.70
C GLU A 68 1.16 -4.20 -18.62
N GLU A 69 -0.13 -3.87 -18.74
CA GLU A 69 -0.85 -3.12 -17.70
C GLU A 69 -0.86 -3.87 -16.37
N MET A 70 -1.16 -5.18 -16.39
CA MET A 70 -1.16 -6.01 -15.19
C MET A 70 0.24 -6.09 -14.54
N GLU A 71 1.29 -6.23 -15.34
CA GLU A 71 2.68 -6.22 -14.86
C GLU A 71 3.04 -4.89 -14.19
N SER A 72 2.62 -3.76 -14.77
CA SER A 72 2.74 -2.42 -14.18
C SER A 72 2.02 -2.32 -12.83
N TYR A 73 0.76 -2.77 -12.75
CA TYR A 73 0.01 -2.78 -11.48
C TYR A 73 0.66 -3.66 -10.42
N ILE A 74 1.17 -4.84 -10.80
CA ILE A 74 1.90 -5.73 -9.90
C ILE A 74 3.19 -5.04 -9.41
N GLY A 75 3.91 -4.33 -10.29
CA GLY A 75 5.05 -3.51 -9.93
C GLY A 75 4.71 -2.50 -8.83
N HIS A 76 3.67 -1.70 -9.03
CA HIS A 76 3.22 -0.71 -8.05
C HIS A 76 2.87 -1.32 -6.67
N ILE A 77 2.23 -2.49 -6.66
CA ILE A 77 1.91 -3.21 -5.41
C ILE A 77 3.19 -3.68 -4.70
N ARG A 78 4.20 -4.18 -5.44
CA ARG A 78 5.49 -4.55 -4.86
C ARG A 78 6.19 -3.35 -4.23
N ASP A 79 6.24 -2.22 -4.93
CA ASP A 79 6.86 -1.00 -4.42
C ASP A 79 6.18 -0.53 -3.12
N LEU A 80 4.84 -0.59 -3.06
CA LEU A 80 4.09 -0.21 -1.86
C LEU A 80 4.37 -1.18 -0.69
N ALA A 81 4.47 -2.48 -0.97
CA ALA A 81 4.80 -3.49 0.01
C ALA A 81 6.23 -3.30 0.55
N GLU A 82 7.19 -2.99 -0.32
CA GLU A 82 8.58 -2.71 0.04
C GLU A 82 8.70 -1.43 0.88
N LYS A 83 8.04 -0.33 0.48
CA LYS A 83 7.98 0.90 1.28
C LYS A 83 7.41 0.65 2.68
N ARG A 84 6.36 -0.18 2.79
CA ARG A 84 5.77 -0.55 4.09
C ARG A 84 6.71 -1.41 4.92
N ALA A 85 7.41 -2.35 4.30
CA ALA A 85 8.41 -3.18 4.98
C ALA A 85 9.55 -2.30 5.53
N GLY A 86 10.11 -1.41 4.70
CA GLY A 86 11.15 -0.47 5.12
C GLY A 86 10.71 0.46 6.26
N HIS A 87 9.47 0.95 6.25
CA HIS A 87 8.93 1.73 7.37
C HIS A 87 8.90 0.91 8.67
N LEU A 88 8.39 -0.32 8.63
CA LEU A 88 8.31 -1.19 9.81
C LEU A 88 9.70 -1.60 10.34
N GLU A 89 10.66 -1.82 9.44
CA GLU A 89 12.05 -2.08 9.82
C GLU A 89 12.68 -0.87 10.51
N SER A 90 12.50 0.33 9.95
CA SER A 90 13.01 1.57 10.55
C SER A 90 12.39 1.85 11.93
N GLU A 91 11.09 1.61 12.09
CA GLU A 91 10.38 1.74 13.36
C GLU A 91 10.90 0.71 14.38
N THR A 92 11.07 -0.55 13.95
CA THR A 92 11.62 -1.62 14.78
C THR A 92 13.02 -1.28 15.26
N MET A 93 13.87 -0.75 14.38
CA MET A 93 15.23 -0.30 14.74
C MET A 93 15.18 0.86 15.74
N SER A 94 14.33 1.87 15.51
CA SER A 94 14.14 3.00 16.44
C SER A 94 13.69 2.54 17.83
N LEU A 95 12.74 1.61 17.90
CA LEU A 95 12.26 1.04 19.15
C LEU A 95 13.34 0.22 19.87
N ARG A 96 14.15 -0.55 19.13
CA ARG A 96 15.31 -1.27 19.69
C ARG A 96 16.33 -0.31 20.28
N THR A 97 16.70 0.75 19.57
CA THR A 97 17.64 1.77 20.08
C THR A 97 17.10 2.47 21.34
N LYS A 98 15.81 2.80 21.38
CA LYS A 98 15.17 3.37 22.58
C LYS A 98 15.18 2.40 23.75
N LEU A 99 14.91 1.12 23.49
CA LEU A 99 14.93 0.07 24.52
C LEU A 99 16.34 -0.10 25.08
N GLU A 100 17.35 -0.18 24.23
CA GLU A 100 18.76 -0.30 24.62
C GLU A 100 19.22 0.93 25.43
N SER A 101 18.85 2.13 24.99
CA SER A 101 19.12 3.36 25.74
C SER A 101 18.46 3.36 27.12
N SER A 102 17.20 2.93 27.22
CA SER A 102 16.48 2.79 28.48
C SER A 102 17.17 1.77 29.40
N GLN A 103 17.57 0.60 28.87
CA GLN A 103 18.31 -0.43 29.61
C GLN A 103 19.66 0.10 30.11
N GLN A 104 20.38 0.87 29.29
CA GLN A 104 21.63 1.48 29.70
C GLN A 104 21.42 2.52 30.82
N GLN A 105 20.32 3.28 30.77
CA GLN A 105 19.95 4.22 31.84
C GLN A 105 19.61 3.49 33.15
N THR A 106 18.82 2.41 33.11
CA THR A 106 18.53 1.61 34.31
C THR A 106 19.77 0.93 34.86
N ALA A 107 20.66 0.40 34.02
CA ALA A 107 21.95 -0.14 34.46
C ALA A 107 22.81 0.95 35.15
N THR A 108 22.87 2.15 34.57
CA THR A 108 23.60 3.27 35.17
C THR A 108 23.02 3.65 36.53
N LEU A 109 21.68 3.74 36.65
CA LEU A 109 21.01 4.00 37.92
C LEU A 109 21.30 2.94 38.97
N ALA A 110 21.25 1.65 38.61
CA ALA A 110 21.57 0.56 39.51
C ALA A 110 23.01 0.70 40.07
N THR A 111 24.00 1.00 39.22
CA THR A 111 25.39 1.23 39.67
C THR A 111 25.53 2.44 40.59
N LEU A 112 24.74 3.50 40.41
CA LEU A 112 24.75 4.69 41.27
C LEU A 112 24.10 4.41 42.63
N LEU A 113 23.02 3.65 42.67
CA LEU A 113 22.36 3.20 43.90
C LEU A 113 23.29 2.30 44.72
N GLU A 114 23.97 1.36 44.06
CA GLU A 114 24.97 0.50 44.67
C GLU A 114 26.11 1.33 45.31
N LYS A 115 26.71 2.27 44.57
CA LYS A 115 27.75 3.17 45.08
C LYS A 115 27.30 4.05 46.25
N SER A 116 26.00 4.32 46.36
CA SER A 116 25.42 5.13 47.43
C SER A 116 25.06 4.31 48.68
N GLY A 117 25.33 2.99 48.68
CA GLY A 117 24.98 2.09 49.78
C GLY A 117 23.53 1.59 49.75
N LEU A 118 22.76 1.96 48.72
CA LEU A 118 21.36 1.58 48.51
C LEU A 118 21.23 0.30 47.66
N HIS A 119 22.13 -0.65 47.86
CA HIS A 119 22.15 -1.93 47.14
C HIS A 119 20.85 -2.73 47.27
N CYS A 120 20.15 -2.61 48.40
CA CYS A 120 18.91 -3.35 48.67
C CYS A 120 17.74 -2.99 47.73
N ILE A 121 17.78 -1.81 47.09
CA ILE A 121 16.74 -1.37 46.13
C ILE A 121 17.24 -1.37 44.69
N ALA A 122 18.53 -1.60 44.44
CA ALA A 122 19.11 -1.49 43.09
C ALA A 122 18.56 -2.52 42.10
N GLU A 123 18.07 -3.66 42.60
CA GLU A 123 17.46 -4.74 41.82
C GLU A 123 15.93 -4.61 41.69
N GLU A 124 15.30 -3.69 42.43
CA GLU A 124 13.85 -3.47 42.38
C GLU A 124 13.44 -2.72 41.10
N SER A 125 12.16 -2.75 40.75
CA SER A 125 11.67 -2.01 39.58
C SER A 125 11.90 -0.50 39.75
N LEU A 126 12.03 0.25 38.65
CA LEU A 126 12.22 1.71 38.72
C LEU A 126 11.13 2.41 39.54
N GLY A 127 9.90 1.90 39.49
CA GLY A 127 8.79 2.40 40.30
C GLY A 127 8.99 2.20 41.80
N GLU A 128 9.50 1.02 42.20
CA GLU A 128 9.81 0.68 43.59
C GLU A 128 11.02 1.48 44.11
N GLN A 129 12.07 1.60 43.30
CA GLN A 129 13.22 2.45 43.58
C GLN A 129 12.80 3.90 43.87
N VAL A 130 11.95 4.47 43.01
CA VAL A 130 11.42 5.84 43.18
C VAL A 130 10.54 5.93 44.42
N ALA A 131 9.68 4.95 44.68
CA ALA A 131 8.82 4.93 45.85
C ALA A 131 9.63 4.89 47.15
N PHE A 132 10.69 4.07 47.21
CA PHE A 132 11.60 4.00 48.34
C PHE A 132 12.29 5.34 48.60
N LEU A 133 12.87 5.96 47.56
CA LEU A 133 13.55 7.25 47.68
C LEU A 133 12.59 8.38 48.12
N ILE A 134 11.34 8.36 47.67
CA ILE A 134 10.31 9.31 48.13
C ILE A 134 9.98 9.10 49.61
N ALA A 135 9.81 7.85 50.04
CA ALA A 135 9.51 7.53 51.43
C ALA A 135 10.67 7.90 52.36
N ASP A 136 11.91 7.58 51.96
CA ASP A 136 13.12 7.92 52.71
C ASP A 136 13.32 9.44 52.79
N ARG A 137 13.11 10.16 51.67
CA ARG A 137 13.11 11.63 51.65
C ARG A 137 12.07 12.22 52.59
N ALA A 138 10.86 11.67 52.66
CA ALA A 138 9.81 12.14 53.56
C ALA A 138 10.21 11.95 55.02
N LYS A 139 10.79 10.80 55.36
CA LYS A 139 11.30 10.49 56.69
C LYS A 139 12.43 11.45 57.11
N LEU A 140 13.41 11.67 56.25
CA LEU A 140 14.51 12.62 56.51
C LEU A 140 13.99 14.06 56.67
N MET A 141 12.97 14.46 55.91
CA MET A 141 12.32 15.76 56.05
C MET A 141 11.62 15.91 57.41
N GLU A 142 10.97 14.86 57.91
CA GLU A 142 10.38 14.82 59.25
C GLU A 142 11.45 14.93 60.34
N GLU A 143 12.54 14.18 60.22
CA GLU A 143 13.70 14.27 61.13
C GLU A 143 14.31 15.68 61.15
N ILE A 144 14.47 16.32 59.99
CA ILE A 144 14.93 17.71 59.89
C ILE A 144 13.96 18.67 60.58
N ASP A 145 12.65 18.49 60.43
CA ASP A 145 11.66 19.35 61.06
C ASP A 145 11.66 19.19 62.59
N ILE A 146 11.83 17.96 63.09
CA ILE A 146 12.05 17.67 64.50
C ILE A 146 13.35 18.32 65.00
N LEU A 147 14.46 18.18 64.28
CA LEU A 147 15.74 18.82 64.63
C LEU A 147 15.66 20.35 64.60
N LYS A 148 14.92 20.94 63.66
CA LYS A 148 14.65 22.38 63.64
C LYS A 148 13.86 22.81 64.87
N LYS A 149 12.80 22.08 65.23
CA LYS A 149 12.01 22.35 66.44
C LYS A 149 12.88 22.21 67.71
N LEU A 150 13.74 21.20 67.78
CA LEU A 150 14.71 21.00 68.88
C LEU A 150 15.80 22.09 68.92
N LYS A 151 16.27 22.56 67.76
CA LYS A 151 17.25 23.65 67.62
C LYS A 151 16.66 25.02 67.95
N ILE A 152 15.36 25.23 67.71
CA ILE A 152 14.61 26.41 68.17
C ILE A 152 14.37 26.35 69.69
N SER A 153 14.26 25.14 70.26
CA SER A 153 14.12 24.90 71.70
C SER A 153 15.44 25.03 72.49
N ASN A 154 16.60 24.81 71.86
CA ASN A 154 17.92 24.89 72.50
C ASN A 154 18.84 25.85 71.73
N GLY A 155 18.91 27.10 72.18
CA GLY A 155 20.05 27.98 71.89
C GLY A 155 19.77 29.14 70.94
N VAL A 156 19.33 30.25 71.54
CA VAL A 156 19.90 31.57 71.26
C VAL A 156 21.44 31.42 71.35
N ASN A 157 22.12 31.34 70.21
CA ASN A 157 23.54 31.67 69.95
C ASN A 157 24.13 30.77 68.85
N GLY A 158 24.13 31.25 67.61
CA GLY A 158 24.81 30.54 66.51
C GLY A 158 24.62 31.15 65.12
N LEU A 159 24.36 32.45 65.02
CA LEU A 159 24.03 33.15 63.77
C LEU A 159 25.24 33.44 62.84
N SER A 160 26.42 32.87 63.11
CA SER A 160 27.63 33.20 62.34
C SER A 160 28.02 32.19 61.25
N LYS A 161 27.50 30.96 61.24
CA LYS A 161 27.90 29.92 60.24
C LYS A 161 26.95 29.78 59.06
N GLU A 162 25.74 30.33 59.16
CA GLU A 162 24.71 30.26 58.11
C GLU A 162 25.04 31.20 56.94
N GLY A 163 25.78 32.28 57.20
CA GLY A 163 26.31 33.18 56.16
C GLY A 163 27.36 32.55 55.25
N ASP A 164 28.20 31.66 55.78
CA ASP A 164 29.21 30.94 54.98
C ASP A 164 28.57 29.87 54.09
N LEU A 165 27.59 29.13 54.62
CA LEU A 165 26.84 28.13 53.84
C LEU A 165 26.01 28.80 52.73
N LEU A 166 25.37 29.94 53.02
CA LEU A 166 24.63 30.70 52.02
C LEU A 166 25.58 31.27 50.94
N SER A 167 26.77 31.72 51.32
CA SER A 167 27.81 32.16 50.39
C SER A 167 28.30 31.01 49.50
N GLU A 168 28.45 29.80 50.04
CA GLU A 168 28.82 28.61 49.27
C GLU A 168 27.71 28.16 48.31
N ILE A 169 26.44 28.23 48.74
CA ILE A 169 25.28 27.95 47.88
C ILE A 169 25.17 28.97 46.75
N ILE A 170 25.37 30.26 47.03
CA ILE A 170 25.39 31.31 46.00
C ILE A 170 26.55 31.07 45.02
N LYS A 171 27.72 30.64 45.50
CA LYS A 171 28.88 30.31 44.66
C LYS A 171 28.61 29.10 43.77
N LYS A 172 28.01 28.03 44.28
CA LYS A 172 27.60 26.85 43.50
C LYS A 172 26.51 27.19 42.49
N LYS A 173 25.54 28.05 42.84
CA LYS A 173 24.52 28.53 41.91
C LYS A 173 25.13 29.33 40.76
N LYS A 174 26.08 30.23 41.05
CA LYS A 174 26.82 30.96 40.01
C LYS A 174 27.60 30.02 39.09
N PHE A 175 28.31 29.05 39.67
CA PHE A 175 29.03 28.03 38.90
C PHE A 175 28.08 27.22 37.98
N CYS A 176 26.93 26.78 38.49
CA CYS A 176 25.95 26.07 37.67
C CYS A 176 25.36 26.93 36.54
N VAL A 177 25.12 28.22 36.78
CA VAL A 177 24.62 29.14 35.74
C VAL A 177 25.67 29.35 34.65
N GLU A 178 26.94 29.50 35.03
CA GLU A 178 28.06 29.66 34.10
C GLU A 178 28.27 28.38 33.26
N LYS A 179 28.23 27.22 33.90
CA LYS A 179 28.32 25.91 33.23
C LYS A 179 27.14 25.65 32.29
N PHE A 180 25.95 26.12 32.66
CA PHE A 180 24.76 26.04 31.80
C PHE A 180 24.90 26.95 30.58
N ALA A 181 25.41 28.18 30.75
CA ALA A 181 25.69 29.08 29.64
C ALA A 181 26.72 28.48 28.67
N GLU A 182 27.82 27.91 29.19
CA GLU A 182 28.82 27.21 28.38
C GLU A 182 28.23 26.02 27.60
N MET A 183 27.33 25.25 28.23
CA MET A 183 26.64 24.16 27.55
C MET A 183 25.69 24.67 26.45
N CYS A 184 24.98 25.77 26.68
CA CYS A 184 24.15 26.39 25.65
C CYS A 184 24.98 26.86 24.45
N ASP A 185 26.14 27.48 24.68
CA ASP A 185 27.05 27.90 23.61
C ASP A 185 27.59 26.70 22.82
N ARG A 186 27.92 25.61 23.53
CA ARG A 186 28.39 24.36 22.89
C ARG A 186 27.30 23.71 22.03
N VAL A 187 26.05 23.71 22.50
CA VAL A 187 24.91 23.19 21.73
C VAL A 187 24.68 24.05 20.49
N GLN A 188 24.70 25.38 20.60
CA GLN A 188 24.57 26.27 19.44
C GLN A 188 25.70 26.07 18.42
N LEU A 189 26.93 25.80 18.86
CA LEU A 189 28.05 25.53 17.97
C LEU A 189 27.89 24.19 17.25
N LEU A 190 27.40 23.15 17.94
CA LEU A 190 27.08 21.86 17.33
C LEU A 190 25.91 21.96 16.35
N GLU A 191 24.86 22.73 16.65
CA GLU A 191 23.74 22.97 15.73
C GLU A 191 24.21 23.67 14.44
N LYS A 192 25.10 24.66 14.57
CA LYS A 192 25.70 25.33 13.40
C LYS A 192 26.54 24.37 12.57
N ALA A 193 27.35 23.51 13.21
CA ALA A 193 28.14 22.51 12.52
C ALA A 193 27.26 21.44 11.82
N SER A 194 26.18 21.01 12.47
CA SER A 194 25.20 20.06 11.90
C SER A 194 24.55 20.63 10.64
N ARG A 195 24.05 21.87 10.70
CA ARG A 195 23.46 22.55 9.53
C ARG A 195 24.46 22.72 8.39
N GLN A 196 25.74 22.95 8.71
CA GLN A 196 26.78 23.04 7.68
C GLN A 196 27.01 21.69 7.00
N LEU A 197 27.05 20.60 7.76
CA LEU A 197 27.17 19.24 7.21
C LEU A 197 25.95 18.85 6.35
N GLU A 198 24.75 19.26 6.74
CA GLU A 198 23.53 19.07 5.93
C GLU A 198 23.68 19.75 4.56
N LEU A 199 24.10 21.03 4.53
CA LEU A 199 24.32 21.76 3.28
C LEU A 199 25.44 21.15 2.41
N ASP A 200 26.50 20.65 3.03
CA ASP A 200 27.59 20.00 2.29
C ASP A 200 27.17 18.64 1.72
N ASN A 201 26.33 17.88 2.43
CA ASN A 201 25.72 16.65 1.93
C ASN A 201 24.77 16.92 0.76
N GLU A 202 23.93 17.96 0.84
CA GLU A 202 23.06 18.37 -0.28
C GLU A 202 23.87 18.74 -1.53
N ARG A 203 24.98 19.47 -1.35
CA ARG A 203 25.91 19.80 -2.45
C ARG A 203 26.57 18.57 -3.07
N LEU A 204 26.94 17.59 -2.25
CA LEU A 204 27.53 16.33 -2.73
C LEU A 204 26.49 15.49 -3.47
N ALA A 205 25.27 15.38 -2.94
CA ALA A 205 24.16 14.69 -3.59
C ALA A 205 23.87 15.30 -4.96
N PHE A 206 23.80 16.63 -5.07
CA PHE A 206 23.62 17.32 -6.33
C PHE A 206 24.71 16.99 -7.36
N LYS A 207 25.99 16.99 -6.95
CA LYS A 207 27.12 16.62 -7.83
C LYS A 207 27.09 15.15 -8.26
N LEU A 208 26.64 14.25 -7.38
CA LEU A 208 26.47 12.83 -7.73
C LEU A 208 25.35 12.65 -8.75
N SER A 209 24.22 13.32 -8.57
CA SER A 209 23.12 13.31 -9.54
C SER A 209 23.56 13.86 -10.91
N GLU A 210 24.34 14.95 -10.92
CA GLU A 210 24.93 15.51 -12.16
C GLU A 210 25.87 14.50 -12.84
N ALA A 211 26.75 13.82 -12.08
CA ALA A 211 27.64 12.81 -12.63
C ALA A 211 26.91 11.55 -13.15
N LEU A 212 25.83 11.13 -12.48
CA LEU A 212 24.99 10.02 -12.93
C LEU A 212 24.26 10.36 -14.24
N ALA A 213 23.70 11.55 -14.35
CA ALA A 213 23.09 12.03 -15.58
C ALA A 213 24.09 12.07 -16.75
N GLU A 214 25.33 12.53 -16.51
CA GLU A 214 26.39 12.48 -17.51
C GLU A 214 26.78 11.05 -17.93
N LEU A 215 26.74 10.08 -17.00
CA LEU A 215 27.02 8.68 -17.30
C LEU A 215 25.89 8.06 -18.13
N GLU A 216 24.64 8.33 -17.78
CA GLU A 216 23.46 7.87 -18.52
C GLU A 216 23.43 8.44 -19.95
N GLU A 217 23.80 9.71 -20.11
CA GLU A 217 23.95 10.32 -21.44
C GLU A 217 25.05 9.62 -22.25
N ARG A 218 26.22 9.34 -21.64
CA ARG A 218 27.31 8.61 -22.31
C ARG A 218 26.95 7.17 -22.63
N GLU A 219 26.22 6.47 -21.75
CA GLU A 219 25.72 5.12 -22.02
C GLU A 219 24.74 5.14 -23.20
N SER A 220 23.85 6.12 -23.25
CA SER A 220 22.93 6.33 -24.37
C SER A 220 23.68 6.59 -25.68
N GLN A 221 24.75 7.40 -25.64
CA GLN A 221 25.63 7.62 -26.80
C GLN A 221 26.35 6.34 -27.24
N LEU A 222 26.81 5.50 -26.30
CA LEU A 222 27.44 4.21 -26.60
C LEU A 222 26.44 3.19 -27.20
N LYS A 223 25.21 3.14 -26.70
CA LYS A 223 24.12 2.34 -27.27
C LYS A 223 23.85 2.76 -28.72
N HIS A 224 23.84 4.05 -29.01
CA HIS A 224 23.68 4.57 -30.38
C HIS A 224 24.85 4.24 -31.32
N LEU A 225 26.06 4.02 -30.80
CA LEU A 225 27.23 3.61 -31.59
C LEU A 225 27.29 2.11 -31.89
N GLY A 226 26.28 1.33 -31.47
CA GLY A 226 26.12 -0.09 -31.87
C GLY A 226 27.15 -1.04 -31.25
N LEU A 227 27.72 -0.69 -30.09
CA LEU A 227 28.76 -1.49 -29.43
C LEU A 227 28.24 -2.48 -28.38
N CYS A 228 26.92 -2.63 -28.20
CA CYS A 228 26.33 -3.47 -27.15
C CYS A 228 25.88 -4.88 -27.60
N ASP A 229 25.96 -5.24 -28.88
CA ASP A 229 25.52 -6.56 -29.38
C ASP A 229 26.62 -7.63 -29.34
N ILE A 230 27.58 -7.53 -28.42
CA ILE A 230 28.47 -8.66 -28.12
C ILE A 230 27.79 -9.50 -27.06
N GLU A 231 27.00 -10.47 -27.52
CA GLU A 231 26.45 -11.58 -26.73
C GLU A 231 27.58 -12.28 -25.97
N LEU A 232 27.82 -11.85 -24.73
CA LEU A 232 28.63 -12.58 -23.76
C LEU A 232 27.77 -13.74 -23.25
N GLU A 233 27.85 -14.83 -23.99
CA GLU A 233 27.36 -16.17 -23.64
C GLU A 233 27.97 -16.59 -22.29
N SER A 234 27.28 -16.27 -21.18
CA SER A 234 27.77 -16.53 -19.83
C SER A 234 27.39 -17.93 -19.36
N VAL A 235 28.38 -18.80 -19.42
CA VAL A 235 28.52 -20.05 -18.66
C VAL A 235 28.11 -19.83 -17.19
N HIS A 236 27.20 -20.68 -16.69
CA HIS A 236 26.85 -20.83 -15.28
C HIS A 236 28.08 -21.14 -14.41
N PRO A 237 28.26 -20.46 -13.26
CA PRO A 237 28.92 -21.04 -12.11
C PRO A 237 27.99 -21.13 -10.89
N GLU A 238 28.13 -22.24 -10.18
CA GLU A 238 27.52 -22.52 -8.88
C GLU A 238 28.08 -21.59 -7.77
N LYS A 239 27.17 -21.08 -6.92
CA LYS A 239 27.23 -20.74 -5.47
C LYS A 239 28.50 -20.09 -4.85
N PRO A 240 28.37 -19.06 -3.97
CA PRO A 240 27.94 -19.30 -2.58
C PRO A 240 27.19 -18.15 -1.84
N ASP A 241 26.73 -18.46 -0.63
CA ASP A 241 26.24 -17.56 0.44
C ASP A 241 27.19 -16.38 0.76
N CYS A 242 26.60 -15.22 1.09
CA CYS A 242 27.01 -14.13 2.03
C CYS A 242 26.12 -12.90 1.67
N GLN A 243 25.17 -12.44 2.50
CA GLN A 243 25.27 -11.62 3.72
C GLN A 243 25.73 -10.17 3.48
N GLU A 244 24.92 -9.22 4.00
CA GLU A 244 25.18 -7.77 4.25
C GLU A 244 25.19 -6.83 3.01
N ASP A 245 24.77 -5.57 3.04
CA ASP A 245 23.96 -4.72 3.91
C ASP A 245 23.89 -3.33 3.19
N THR A 246 22.91 -2.49 3.51
CA THR A 246 22.80 -1.03 3.17
C THR A 246 22.62 -0.64 1.68
N GLY A 247 21.81 0.35 1.28
CA GLY A 247 20.99 1.32 1.99
C GLY A 247 20.29 2.30 1.02
N THR A 248 19.11 2.76 1.42
CA THR A 248 18.58 4.14 1.40
C THR A 248 18.72 5.04 0.14
N GLN A 249 17.58 5.29 -0.54
CA GLN A 249 17.28 6.54 -1.30
C GLN A 249 15.75 6.81 -1.17
N THR A 250 15.22 7.86 -0.50
CA THR A 250 15.03 9.30 -0.83
C THR A 250 14.34 9.66 -2.16
N GLU A 251 13.02 9.88 -2.13
CA GLU A 251 12.23 10.79 -3.01
C GLU A 251 10.99 11.23 -2.20
N THR A 252 10.62 12.50 -1.91
CA THR A 252 10.61 13.82 -2.57
C THR A 252 9.50 14.01 -3.62
N GLU A 253 8.27 14.34 -3.19
CA GLU A 253 7.25 15.08 -3.97
C GLU A 253 6.44 15.96 -2.98
N VAL A 254 6.61 17.29 -2.96
CA VAL A 254 5.94 18.33 -3.76
C VAL A 254 4.41 18.31 -3.58
N GLU A 255 3.92 19.06 -2.57
CA GLU A 255 2.50 19.38 -2.40
C GLU A 255 2.14 20.72 -3.06
N ASP A 256 1.09 20.65 -3.88
CA ASP A 256 0.43 21.78 -4.54
C ASP A 256 -0.39 22.62 -3.56
N ASN A 257 -0.10 23.92 -3.54
CA ASN A 257 -0.87 24.95 -2.85
C ASN A 257 -2.21 25.22 -3.56
N LYS A 258 -3.33 25.08 -2.85
CA LYS A 258 -4.56 25.83 -3.15
C LYS A 258 -5.16 26.44 -1.88
N GLU A 259 -5.05 27.76 -1.82
CA GLU A 259 -5.80 28.66 -0.94
C GLU A 259 -7.31 28.46 -1.13
N ILE A 260 -8.05 28.30 -0.04
CA ILE A 260 -9.49 28.65 -0.02
C ILE A 260 -9.78 29.48 1.23
N GLU A 261 -10.26 30.68 0.92
CA GLU A 261 -10.79 31.78 1.70
C GLU A 261 -11.60 31.46 2.97
N LEU A 262 -11.31 32.31 3.95
CA LEU A 262 -12.11 32.68 5.12
C LEU A 262 -13.59 32.91 4.83
N HIS A 263 -14.48 32.29 5.61
CA HIS A 263 -15.76 32.91 5.98
C HIS A 263 -16.09 32.76 7.48
N LYS A 264 -15.77 33.87 8.14
CA LYS A 264 -16.26 34.49 9.38
C LYS A 264 -17.73 34.19 9.71
N SER A 265 -17.99 33.66 10.91
CA SER A 265 -19.14 34.03 11.77
C SER A 265 -19.09 33.32 13.13
N PHE A 266 -18.60 34.01 14.16
CA PHE A 266 -18.87 33.64 15.56
C PHE A 266 -19.70 34.74 16.20
N SER A 267 -20.95 34.38 16.49
CA SER A 267 -21.94 35.16 17.22
C SER A 267 -21.59 35.16 18.71
N PHE A 268 -21.29 36.34 19.26
CA PHE A 268 -21.18 36.56 20.70
C PHE A 268 -22.59 36.60 21.32
N GLY A 269 -22.91 35.57 22.10
CA GLY A 269 -24.03 35.58 23.02
C GLY A 269 -23.67 36.40 24.25
N ASP A 270 -24.22 37.60 24.30
CA ASP A 270 -24.25 38.52 25.44
C ASP A 270 -25.48 38.24 26.30
N ARG A 271 -25.50 38.77 27.54
CA ARG A 271 -26.62 38.85 28.53
C ARG A 271 -26.79 37.70 29.53
N ASP A 272 -27.07 37.90 30.81
CA ASP A 272 -27.24 39.08 31.68
C ASP A 272 -26.99 38.59 33.11
N ILE A 273 -26.26 39.35 33.94
CA ILE A 273 -26.19 39.11 35.39
C ILE A 273 -26.89 40.27 36.09
N ASP A 274 -28.10 40.00 36.58
CA ASP A 274 -28.93 40.89 37.38
C ASP A 274 -28.23 41.30 38.69
N ALA A 275 -27.71 42.52 38.73
CA ALA A 275 -27.27 43.17 39.95
C ALA A 275 -28.45 43.90 40.60
N LYS A 276 -29.12 43.23 41.55
CA LYS A 276 -30.09 43.84 42.47
C LYS A 276 -29.37 44.72 43.49
N SER A 277 -29.30 46.02 43.22
CA SER A 277 -28.88 47.04 44.17
C SER A 277 -30.05 47.47 45.06
N HIS A 278 -30.04 47.04 46.32
CA HIS A 278 -30.92 47.56 47.38
C HIS A 278 -30.45 48.96 47.81
N SER A 279 -31.24 49.96 47.45
CA SER A 279 -31.19 51.32 47.99
C SER A 279 -31.85 51.34 49.37
N LEU A 280 -31.06 51.43 50.44
CA LEU A 280 -31.54 51.75 51.78
C LEU A 280 -31.61 53.27 51.93
N GLY A 281 -32.83 53.79 52.04
CA GLY A 281 -33.11 55.19 52.36
C GLY A 281 -32.68 55.51 53.79
N ALA A 282 -31.92 56.59 53.94
CA ALA A 282 -31.58 57.19 55.21
C ALA A 282 -32.62 58.29 55.53
N ASP A 283 -33.61 57.94 56.34
CA ASP A 283 -34.45 58.89 57.07
C ASP A 283 -33.89 58.98 58.50
N SER A 284 -33.29 60.12 58.86
CA SER A 284 -33.00 60.45 60.25
C SER A 284 -32.88 61.96 60.42
N THR A 285 -34.02 62.54 60.79
CA THR A 285 -34.22 63.89 61.32
C THR A 285 -33.33 64.12 62.57
N PRO A 286 -32.63 65.26 62.70
CA PRO A 286 -31.90 65.58 63.92
C PRO A 286 -32.86 66.09 65.01
N PRO A 287 -32.64 65.75 66.30
CA PRO A 287 -33.46 66.26 67.38
C PRO A 287 -33.01 67.67 67.81
N SER A 288 -33.99 68.54 67.97
CA SER A 288 -33.86 69.90 68.50
C SER A 288 -33.32 69.91 69.94
N LEU A 289 -32.17 70.55 70.16
CA LEU A 289 -31.63 70.83 71.49
C LEU A 289 -32.16 72.18 71.98
N LEU A 290 -33.00 72.12 73.02
CA LEU A 290 -33.51 73.27 73.76
C LEU A 290 -32.51 73.73 74.83
N LEU A 291 -32.29 75.05 74.83
CA LEU A 291 -31.57 75.84 75.82
C LEU A 291 -32.29 75.89 77.17
N SER A 292 -31.58 75.64 78.28
CA SER A 292 -31.89 76.07 79.67
C SER A 292 -30.72 75.62 80.56
N GLY A 293 -30.15 76.34 81.53
CA GLY A 293 -30.44 77.63 82.15
C GLY A 293 -29.28 77.95 83.13
N PHE A 294 -29.14 79.24 83.45
CA PHE A 294 -28.05 79.85 84.23
C PHE A 294 -27.94 79.33 85.68
N SER A 295 -26.72 78.96 86.13
CA SER A 295 -26.37 79.08 87.57
C SER A 295 -24.85 79.04 87.87
N SER A 296 -24.41 80.07 88.61
CA SER A 296 -23.23 80.13 89.51
C SER A 296 -21.78 80.09 88.94
N PRO A 297 -20.93 81.10 89.22
CA PRO A 297 -19.54 81.22 88.71
C PRO A 297 -18.56 80.09 89.06
N LYS A 298 -18.80 79.34 90.14
CA LYS A 298 -17.94 78.18 90.51
C LYS A 298 -18.35 76.87 89.81
N LYS A 299 -19.60 76.75 89.35
CA LYS A 299 -20.06 75.64 88.50
C LYS A 299 -19.68 75.85 87.03
N LEU A 300 -19.54 77.11 86.60
CA LEU A 300 -19.02 77.46 85.28
C LEU A 300 -17.58 76.98 85.07
N SER A 301 -16.71 77.02 86.09
CA SER A 301 -15.34 76.49 85.97
C SER A 301 -15.33 74.96 85.79
N SER A 302 -16.09 74.20 86.57
CA SER A 302 -16.13 72.73 86.42
C SER A 302 -16.89 72.29 85.15
N LEU A 303 -17.85 73.09 84.67
CA LEU A 303 -18.48 72.92 83.37
C LEU A 303 -17.50 73.23 82.24
N LEU A 304 -16.70 74.29 82.37
CA LEU A 304 -15.64 74.59 81.40
C LEU A 304 -14.59 73.48 81.38
N ASP A 305 -14.13 73.01 82.53
CA ASP A 305 -13.15 71.92 82.63
C ASP A 305 -13.73 70.59 82.15
N SER A 306 -15.02 70.31 82.45
CA SER A 306 -15.74 69.16 81.86
C SER A 306 -15.95 69.30 80.37
N GLN A 307 -16.19 70.51 79.87
CA GLN A 307 -16.37 70.79 78.45
C GLN A 307 -15.04 70.74 77.68
N ILE A 308 -13.94 71.15 78.32
CA ILE A 308 -12.57 70.99 77.81
C ILE A 308 -12.17 69.51 77.83
N ALA A 309 -12.50 68.76 78.89
CA ALA A 309 -12.25 67.32 78.95
C ALA A 309 -13.11 66.54 77.93
N ALA A 310 -14.38 66.93 77.74
CA ALA A 310 -15.27 66.37 76.74
C ALA A 310 -14.81 66.69 75.32
N SER A 311 -14.40 67.93 75.03
CA SER A 311 -13.85 68.30 73.72
C SER A 311 -12.52 67.61 73.43
N ARG A 312 -11.67 67.36 74.44
CA ARG A 312 -10.46 66.53 74.30
C ARG A 312 -10.80 65.07 74.02
N SER A 313 -11.77 64.47 74.73
CA SER A 313 -12.18 63.08 74.47
C SER A 313 -12.86 62.94 73.11
N GLU A 314 -13.62 63.96 72.69
CA GLU A 314 -14.25 64.05 71.39
C GLU A 314 -13.21 64.18 70.27
N LEU A 315 -12.14 64.96 70.49
CA LEU A 315 -11.00 65.05 69.57
C LEU A 315 -10.29 63.70 69.39
N VAL A 316 -10.02 62.99 70.51
CA VAL A 316 -9.43 61.64 70.46
C VAL A 316 -10.33 60.67 69.71
N ARG A 317 -11.64 60.70 69.98
CA ARG A 317 -12.62 59.91 69.21
C ARG A 317 -12.61 60.28 67.73
N LEU A 318 -12.46 61.56 67.38
CA LEU A 318 -12.38 62.02 65.99
C LEU A 318 -11.10 61.56 65.29
N GLU A 319 -9.97 61.52 65.98
CA GLU A 319 -8.72 60.96 65.45
C GLU A 319 -8.83 59.44 65.27
N GLU A 320 -9.44 58.73 66.22
CA GLU A 320 -9.72 57.30 66.11
C GLU A 320 -10.68 56.99 64.95
N THR A 321 -11.76 57.76 64.77
CA THR A 321 -12.68 57.55 63.65
C THR A 321 -12.02 57.84 62.31
N LYS A 322 -11.17 58.88 62.21
CA LYS A 322 -10.36 59.14 61.01
C LYS A 322 -9.38 57.99 60.72
N LYS A 323 -8.73 57.45 61.75
CA LYS A 323 -7.83 56.31 61.61
C LYS A 323 -8.58 55.07 61.12
N LEU A 324 -9.68 54.71 61.78
CA LEU A 324 -10.53 53.60 61.37
C LEU A 324 -11.11 53.79 59.95
N GLN A 325 -11.46 55.02 59.58
CA GLN A 325 -11.90 55.34 58.23
C GLN A 325 -10.79 55.09 57.20
N SER A 326 -9.56 55.54 57.47
CA SER A 326 -8.42 55.29 56.58
C SER A 326 -8.06 53.79 56.47
N GLU A 327 -8.19 53.04 57.56
CA GLU A 327 -8.01 51.58 57.57
C GLU A 327 -9.12 50.88 56.75
N CYS A 328 -10.38 51.31 56.89
CA CYS A 328 -11.49 50.82 56.08
C CYS A 328 -11.29 51.09 54.58
N GLU A 329 -10.84 52.30 54.21
CA GLU A 329 -10.53 52.64 52.82
C GLU A 329 -9.37 51.81 52.28
N ASN A 330 -8.32 51.60 53.08
CA ASN A 330 -7.19 50.74 52.73
C ASN A 330 -7.62 49.27 52.53
N LEU A 331 -8.42 48.70 53.45
CA LEU A 331 -8.96 47.35 53.31
C LEU A 331 -9.87 47.21 52.10
N LYS A 332 -10.70 48.22 51.80
CA LYS A 332 -11.53 48.26 50.60
C LYS A 332 -10.68 48.28 49.32
N GLY A 333 -9.59 49.04 49.32
CA GLY A 333 -8.60 49.04 48.24
C GLY A 333 -7.93 47.67 48.06
N GLN A 334 -7.50 47.04 49.15
CA GLN A 334 -6.91 45.70 49.14
C GLN A 334 -7.90 44.64 48.61
N LEU A 335 -9.16 44.68 49.05
CA LEU A 335 -10.22 43.77 48.57
C LEU A 335 -10.46 43.93 47.07
N THR A 336 -10.48 45.17 46.57
CA THR A 336 -10.66 45.46 45.14
C THR A 336 -9.47 44.93 44.33
N ALA A 337 -8.24 45.20 44.77
CA ALA A 337 -7.03 44.69 44.12
C ALA A 337 -6.94 43.15 44.15
N LEU A 338 -7.39 42.51 45.24
CA LEU A 338 -7.44 41.06 45.34
C LEU A 338 -8.50 40.46 44.40
N SER A 339 -9.67 41.12 44.28
CA SER A 339 -10.73 40.75 43.34
C SER A 339 -10.25 40.83 41.89
N GLU A 340 -9.56 41.90 41.51
CA GLU A 340 -8.96 42.05 40.18
C GLU A 340 -7.91 40.96 39.89
N LYS A 341 -7.04 40.65 40.86
CA LYS A 341 -6.06 39.55 40.74
C LYS A 341 -6.74 38.20 40.56
N TYR A 342 -7.81 37.93 41.32
CA TYR A 342 -8.60 36.71 41.19
C TYR A 342 -9.25 36.61 39.80
N ASN A 343 -9.89 37.69 39.34
CA ASN A 343 -10.52 37.74 38.02
C ASN A 343 -9.50 37.55 36.89
N ALA A 344 -8.32 38.16 37.00
CA ALA A 344 -7.24 37.96 36.03
C ALA A 344 -6.75 36.50 35.99
N LEU A 345 -6.63 35.84 37.16
CA LEU A 345 -6.25 34.43 37.25
C LEU A 345 -7.35 33.53 36.65
N ALA A 346 -8.62 33.81 36.95
CA ALA A 346 -9.76 33.07 36.40
C ALA A 346 -9.81 33.18 34.87
N MET A 347 -9.62 34.39 34.31
CA MET A 347 -9.58 34.60 32.86
C MET A 347 -8.40 33.87 32.20
N ARG A 348 -7.20 33.89 32.81
CA ARG A 348 -6.06 33.09 32.32
C ARG A 348 -6.36 31.60 32.32
N HIS A 349 -7.01 31.09 33.36
CA HIS A 349 -7.40 29.68 33.43
C HIS A 349 -8.42 29.32 32.34
N ILE A 350 -9.44 30.15 32.10
CA ILE A 350 -10.42 29.97 31.03
C ILE A 350 -9.72 29.96 29.66
N GLN A 351 -8.81 30.92 29.41
CA GLN A 351 -8.03 30.97 28.18
C GLN A 351 -7.18 29.71 27.99
N TYR A 352 -6.44 29.29 29.02
CA TYR A 352 -5.63 28.08 28.96
C TYR A 352 -6.48 26.83 28.68
N LYS A 353 -7.62 26.70 29.36
CA LYS A 353 -8.57 25.60 29.15
C LYS A 353 -9.13 25.61 27.71
N SER A 354 -9.49 26.78 27.18
CA SER A 354 -9.99 26.92 25.81
C SER A 354 -8.93 26.55 24.77
N LYS A 355 -7.67 26.99 24.98
CA LYS A 355 -6.54 26.66 24.11
C LYS A 355 -6.24 25.17 24.10
N ARG A 356 -6.19 24.52 25.27
CA ARG A 356 -6.02 23.06 25.34
C ARG A 356 -7.18 22.31 24.69
N LYS A 357 -8.42 22.76 24.89
CA LYS A 357 -9.58 22.15 24.23
C LYS A 357 -9.46 22.22 22.71
N ALA A 358 -9.09 23.38 22.17
CA ALA A 358 -8.88 23.55 20.73
C ALA A 358 -7.75 22.65 20.20
N GLN A 359 -6.64 22.51 20.93
CA GLN A 359 -5.54 21.62 20.55
C GLN A 359 -5.97 20.15 20.53
N VAL A 360 -6.75 19.70 21.53
CA VAL A 360 -7.28 18.33 21.56
C VAL A 360 -8.24 18.08 20.41
N GLU A 361 -9.09 19.05 20.08
CA GLU A 361 -10.02 18.93 18.95
C GLU A 361 -9.29 18.88 17.60
N ASP A 362 -8.26 19.71 17.40
CA ASP A 362 -7.43 19.66 16.20
C ASP A 362 -6.74 18.30 16.02
N LEU A 363 -6.19 17.73 17.09
CA LEU A 363 -5.59 16.39 17.06
C LEU A 363 -6.64 15.30 16.75
N ARG A 364 -7.86 15.42 17.28
CA ARG A 364 -8.95 14.49 16.95
C ARG A 364 -9.34 14.55 15.48
N ASN A 365 -9.50 15.77 14.95
CA ASN A 365 -9.86 15.95 13.55
C ASN A 365 -8.78 15.38 12.60
N ARG A 366 -7.49 15.55 12.92
CA ARG A 366 -6.40 14.95 12.14
C ARG A 366 -6.47 13.42 12.17
N LEU A 367 -6.68 12.84 13.36
CA LEU A 367 -6.81 11.39 13.51
C LEU A 367 -8.02 10.84 12.74
N ASP A 368 -9.16 11.55 12.75
CA ASP A 368 -10.36 11.14 12.02
C ASP A 368 -10.16 11.17 10.50
N VAL A 369 -9.41 12.16 9.99
CA VAL A 369 -9.02 12.22 8.56
C VAL A 369 -8.08 11.07 8.20
N GLU A 370 -7.06 10.80 9.02
CA GLU A 370 -6.14 9.68 8.81
C GLU A 370 -6.87 8.33 8.83
N LEU A 371 -7.79 8.12 9.78
CA LEU A 371 -8.62 6.92 9.86
C LEU A 371 -9.50 6.76 8.62
N SER A 372 -10.12 7.84 8.13
CA SER A 372 -10.95 7.81 6.93
C SER A 372 -10.12 7.50 5.68
N SER A 373 -8.91 8.05 5.58
CA SER A 373 -7.96 7.77 4.49
C SER A 373 -7.51 6.30 4.49
N LEU A 374 -7.10 5.78 5.65
CA LEU A 374 -6.71 4.38 5.80
C LEU A 374 -7.87 3.44 5.49
N GLN A 375 -9.10 3.79 5.88
CA GLN A 375 -10.29 3.01 5.55
C GLN A 375 -10.51 2.94 4.02
N CYS A 376 -10.42 4.06 3.31
CA CYS A 376 -10.52 4.10 1.86
C CYS A 376 -9.42 3.25 1.19
N GLN A 377 -8.19 3.30 1.71
CA GLN A 377 -7.10 2.47 1.23
C GLN A 377 -7.37 0.97 1.41
N VAL A 378 -7.92 0.57 2.56
CA VAL A 378 -8.32 -0.83 2.82
C VAL A 378 -9.41 -1.28 1.86
N GLU A 379 -10.43 -0.46 1.61
CA GLU A 379 -11.53 -0.78 0.68
C GLU A 379 -11.02 -0.93 -0.78
N ASN A 380 -10.07 -0.09 -1.19
CA ASN A 380 -9.43 -0.19 -2.50
C ASN A 380 -8.62 -1.49 -2.63
N LEU A 381 -7.76 -1.81 -1.66
CA LEU A 381 -6.98 -3.06 -1.66
C LEU A 381 -7.86 -4.31 -1.61
N GLN A 382 -8.97 -4.28 -0.87
CA GLN A 382 -9.96 -5.37 -0.86
C GLN A 382 -10.61 -5.55 -2.24
N SER A 383 -10.93 -4.45 -2.93
CA SER A 383 -11.50 -4.49 -4.29
C SER A 383 -10.50 -5.07 -5.30
N GLN A 384 -9.23 -4.66 -5.25
CA GLN A 384 -8.16 -5.21 -6.09
C GLN A 384 -7.96 -6.71 -5.85
N LEU A 385 -7.92 -7.14 -4.59
CA LEU A 385 -7.78 -8.54 -4.22
C LEU A 385 -8.97 -9.39 -4.69
N ALA A 386 -10.18 -8.83 -4.71
CA ALA A 386 -11.36 -9.50 -5.27
C ALA A 386 -11.25 -9.70 -6.80
N VAL A 387 -10.75 -8.69 -7.53
CA VAL A 387 -10.50 -8.79 -8.99
C VAL A 387 -9.44 -9.86 -9.28
N GLN A 388 -8.33 -9.87 -8.55
CA GLN A 388 -7.27 -10.88 -8.74
C GLN A 388 -7.77 -12.30 -8.47
N ARG A 389 -8.57 -12.50 -7.41
CA ARG A 389 -9.21 -13.81 -7.15
C ARG A 389 -10.10 -14.25 -8.31
N LYS A 390 -10.88 -13.33 -8.88
CA LYS A 390 -11.72 -13.62 -10.05
C LYS A 390 -10.89 -14.00 -11.27
N MET A 391 -9.80 -13.27 -11.53
CA MET A 391 -8.89 -13.58 -12.63
C MET A 391 -8.25 -14.96 -12.49
N LEU A 392 -7.72 -15.28 -11.30
CA LEU A 392 -7.12 -16.59 -11.02
C LEU A 392 -8.12 -17.73 -11.24
N THR A 393 -9.36 -17.57 -10.78
CA THR A 393 -10.40 -18.59 -11.02
C THR A 393 -10.75 -18.73 -12.50
N THR A 394 -10.74 -17.65 -13.29
CA THR A 394 -10.96 -17.76 -14.75
C THR A 394 -9.80 -18.44 -15.48
N GLU A 395 -8.57 -18.20 -15.02
CA GLU A 395 -7.36 -18.84 -15.55
C GLU A 395 -7.33 -20.34 -15.21
N GLU A 396 -7.68 -20.71 -13.98
CA GLU A 396 -7.82 -22.11 -13.57
C GLU A 396 -8.86 -22.85 -14.42
N ASN A 397 -10.03 -22.25 -14.63
CA ASN A 397 -11.06 -22.78 -15.54
C ASN A 397 -10.58 -22.88 -17.01
N PHE A 398 -9.68 -22.00 -17.45
CA PHE A 398 -9.10 -22.08 -18.79
C PHE A 398 -8.07 -23.23 -18.87
N ARG A 399 -7.23 -23.40 -17.84
CA ARG A 399 -6.29 -24.52 -17.73
C ARG A 399 -7.02 -25.85 -17.75
N GLU A 400 -8.10 -25.99 -16.97
CA GLU A 400 -8.92 -27.22 -16.94
C GLU A 400 -9.50 -27.56 -18.32
N ARG A 401 -9.94 -26.54 -19.09
CA ARG A 401 -10.42 -26.73 -20.47
C ARG A 401 -9.33 -27.21 -21.41
N ILE A 402 -8.15 -26.58 -21.39
CA ILE A 402 -7.00 -27.03 -22.19
C ILE A 402 -6.61 -28.46 -21.83
N GLU A 403 -6.58 -28.80 -20.54
CA GLU A 403 -6.27 -30.16 -20.10
C GLU A 403 -7.31 -31.18 -20.59
N ALA A 404 -8.59 -30.81 -20.63
CA ALA A 404 -9.65 -31.65 -21.17
C ALA A 404 -9.50 -31.85 -22.69
N ASP A 405 -9.26 -30.77 -23.44
CA ASP A 405 -9.05 -30.81 -24.89
C ASP A 405 -7.81 -31.66 -25.23
N TYR A 406 -6.73 -31.51 -24.47
CA TYR A 406 -5.53 -32.33 -24.63
C TYR A 406 -5.80 -33.82 -24.39
N ARG A 407 -6.58 -34.16 -23.36
CA ARG A 407 -7.00 -35.56 -23.11
C ARG A 407 -7.85 -36.10 -24.26
N GLN A 408 -8.76 -35.30 -24.80
CA GLN A 408 -9.57 -35.68 -25.96
C GLN A 408 -8.70 -35.93 -27.20
N LEU A 409 -7.77 -35.02 -27.51
CA LEU A 409 -6.87 -35.16 -28.65
C LEU A 409 -5.98 -36.40 -28.54
N GLN A 410 -5.54 -36.74 -27.32
CA GLN A 410 -4.82 -38.01 -27.11
C GLN A 410 -5.69 -39.24 -27.39
N GLU A 411 -6.97 -39.20 -27.04
CA GLU A 411 -7.90 -40.31 -27.29
C GLU A 411 -8.22 -40.46 -28.77
N GLU A 412 -8.41 -39.34 -29.48
CA GLU A 412 -8.56 -39.31 -30.93
C GLU A 412 -7.31 -39.87 -31.62
N LYS A 413 -6.10 -39.49 -31.16
CA LYS A 413 -4.84 -40.07 -31.65
C LYS A 413 -4.79 -41.58 -31.44
N ARG A 414 -5.18 -42.10 -30.26
CA ARG A 414 -5.24 -43.55 -29.99
C ARG A 414 -6.23 -44.25 -30.93
N THR A 415 -7.40 -43.66 -31.12
CA THR A 415 -8.45 -44.17 -32.00
C THR A 415 -7.98 -44.24 -33.45
N MET A 416 -7.37 -43.17 -33.96
CA MET A 416 -6.81 -43.12 -35.31
C MET A 416 -5.70 -44.15 -35.51
N LEU A 417 -4.82 -44.34 -34.51
CA LEU A 417 -3.78 -45.36 -34.57
C LEU A 417 -4.37 -46.77 -34.70
N VAL A 418 -5.42 -47.09 -33.95
CA VAL A 418 -6.13 -48.38 -34.06
C VAL A 418 -6.77 -48.55 -35.45
N ASN A 419 -7.39 -47.49 -35.98
CA ASN A 419 -7.98 -47.51 -37.32
C ASN A 419 -6.92 -47.76 -38.41
N VAL A 420 -5.77 -47.07 -38.33
CA VAL A 420 -4.64 -47.29 -39.25
C VAL A 420 -4.15 -48.74 -39.18
N MET A 421 -3.95 -49.29 -37.97
CA MET A 421 -3.54 -50.68 -37.81
C MET A 421 -4.56 -51.68 -38.42
N HIS A 422 -5.86 -51.38 -38.31
CA HIS A 422 -6.92 -52.19 -38.91
C HIS A 422 -6.94 -52.11 -40.44
N LEU A 423 -6.78 -50.92 -41.01
CA LEU A 423 -6.66 -50.71 -42.46
C LEU A 423 -5.40 -51.40 -43.02
N GLU A 424 -4.26 -51.29 -42.35
CA GLU A 424 -3.03 -51.99 -42.72
C GLU A 424 -3.19 -53.52 -42.66
N ALA A 425 -3.95 -54.04 -41.69
CA ALA A 425 -4.27 -55.47 -41.63
C ALA A 425 -5.15 -55.90 -42.80
N THR A 426 -6.14 -55.09 -43.15
CA THR A 426 -7.06 -55.32 -44.28
C THR A 426 -6.31 -55.27 -45.61
N LEU A 427 -5.42 -54.29 -45.80
CA LEU A 427 -4.59 -54.16 -47.00
C LEU A 427 -3.66 -55.37 -47.17
N ARG A 428 -3.01 -55.82 -46.08
CA ARG A 428 -2.21 -57.06 -46.10
C ARG A 428 -3.03 -58.29 -46.49
N GLU A 429 -4.31 -58.36 -46.11
CA GLU A 429 -5.18 -59.45 -46.53
C GLU A 429 -5.53 -59.37 -48.02
N LYS A 430 -5.83 -58.17 -48.52
CA LYS A 430 -6.05 -57.93 -49.94
C LYS A 430 -4.83 -58.26 -50.79
N ASP A 431 -3.63 -57.93 -50.33
CA ASP A 431 -2.39 -58.34 -51.01
C ASP A 431 -2.23 -59.86 -51.08
N ARG A 432 -2.62 -60.60 -50.03
CA ARG A 432 -2.64 -62.07 -50.05
C ARG A 432 -3.66 -62.60 -51.05
N GLU A 433 -4.87 -62.05 -51.07
CA GLU A 433 -5.92 -62.40 -52.04
C GLU A 433 -5.46 -62.16 -53.48
N LEU A 434 -4.87 -60.99 -53.76
CA LEU A 434 -4.30 -60.64 -55.07
C LEU A 434 -3.17 -61.60 -55.46
N SER A 435 -2.28 -61.97 -54.54
CA SER A 435 -1.23 -62.96 -54.79
C SER A 435 -1.80 -64.33 -55.17
N VAL A 436 -2.89 -64.76 -54.52
CA VAL A 436 -3.59 -66.01 -54.86
C VAL A 436 -4.24 -65.93 -56.24
N LEU A 437 -4.90 -64.81 -56.56
CA LEU A 437 -5.52 -64.59 -57.87
C LEU A 437 -4.48 -64.55 -58.99
N ALA A 438 -3.36 -63.87 -58.79
CA ALA A 438 -2.25 -63.83 -59.74
C ALA A 438 -1.72 -65.25 -60.05
N LYS A 439 -1.57 -66.10 -59.04
CA LYS A 439 -1.18 -67.51 -59.22
C LYS A 439 -2.23 -68.31 -60.02
N LYS A 440 -3.53 -68.07 -59.77
CA LYS A 440 -4.62 -68.71 -60.53
C LYS A 440 -4.61 -68.27 -62.00
N ILE A 441 -4.41 -66.99 -62.27
CA ILE A 441 -4.29 -66.46 -63.64
C ILE A 441 -3.13 -67.15 -64.35
N ALA A 442 -1.95 -67.20 -63.74
CA ALA A 442 -0.79 -67.87 -64.33
C ALA A 442 -1.04 -69.35 -64.63
N LEU A 443 -1.77 -70.08 -63.76
CA LEU A 443 -2.16 -71.48 -64.02
C LEU A 443 -3.11 -71.60 -65.21
N LEU A 444 -4.09 -70.69 -65.35
CA LEU A 444 -5.02 -70.66 -66.47
C LEU A 444 -4.33 -70.29 -67.79
N GLU A 445 -3.40 -69.33 -67.76
CA GLU A 445 -2.58 -68.95 -68.92
C GLU A 445 -1.72 -70.12 -69.42
N ASN A 446 -1.09 -70.86 -68.49
CA ASN A 446 -0.34 -72.08 -68.82
C ASN A 446 -1.25 -73.15 -69.44
N ALA A 447 -2.42 -73.41 -68.83
CA ALA A 447 -3.38 -74.38 -69.36
C ALA A 447 -3.92 -73.98 -70.75
N ASN A 448 -4.20 -72.69 -70.96
CA ASN A 448 -4.59 -72.15 -72.26
C ASN A 448 -3.48 -72.31 -73.30
N SER A 449 -2.23 -72.05 -72.92
CA SER A 449 -1.06 -72.24 -73.80
C SER A 449 -0.91 -73.71 -74.22
N ASP A 450 -1.09 -74.65 -73.29
CA ASP A 450 -1.06 -76.09 -73.56
C ASP A 450 -2.20 -76.53 -74.49
N LEU A 451 -3.41 -76.03 -74.26
CA LEU A 451 -4.56 -76.31 -75.13
C LEU A 451 -4.35 -75.74 -76.54
N LEU A 452 -3.85 -74.51 -76.65
CA LEU A 452 -3.53 -73.89 -77.94
C LEU A 452 -2.46 -74.71 -78.69
N ALA A 453 -1.42 -75.15 -77.99
CA ALA A 453 -0.39 -76.03 -78.55
C ALA A 453 -1.00 -77.34 -79.07
N LYS A 454 -1.90 -77.98 -78.31
CA LYS A 454 -2.63 -79.19 -78.76
C LYS A 454 -3.53 -78.93 -79.97
N VAL A 455 -4.26 -77.82 -80.00
CA VAL A 455 -5.11 -77.44 -81.14
C VAL A 455 -4.26 -77.23 -82.40
N LEU A 456 -3.13 -76.54 -82.28
CA LEU A 456 -2.19 -76.36 -83.39
C LEU A 456 -1.66 -77.72 -83.87
N GLN A 457 -1.25 -78.61 -82.96
CA GLN A 457 -0.83 -79.97 -83.31
C GLN A 457 -1.91 -80.75 -84.07
N LEU A 458 -3.17 -80.73 -83.59
CA LEU A 458 -4.30 -81.40 -84.23
C LEU A 458 -4.64 -80.81 -85.61
N LYS A 459 -4.58 -79.48 -85.76
CA LYS A 459 -4.80 -78.78 -87.03
C LYS A 459 -3.76 -79.20 -88.08
N TYR A 460 -2.48 -79.24 -87.70
CA TYR A 460 -1.40 -79.66 -88.60
C TYR A 460 -1.32 -81.18 -88.79
N ALA A 461 -1.82 -81.99 -87.85
CA ALA A 461 -1.98 -83.43 -88.02
C ALA A 461 -3.13 -83.78 -88.98
N SER A 462 -4.27 -83.10 -88.88
CA SER A 462 -5.44 -83.30 -89.76
C SER A 462 -5.18 -82.84 -91.20
N GLY A 463 -4.35 -81.81 -91.39
CA GLY A 463 -3.91 -81.36 -92.72
C GLY A 463 -3.13 -82.41 -93.53
N ARG A 464 -2.60 -83.47 -92.90
CA ARG A 464 -1.95 -84.57 -93.62
C ARG A 464 -2.91 -85.63 -94.17
N HIS A 465 -4.19 -85.63 -93.77
CA HIS A 465 -5.18 -86.63 -94.20
C HIS A 465 -6.20 -86.13 -95.24
N HIS A 466 -6.17 -84.85 -95.66
CA HIS A 466 -7.15 -84.29 -96.62
C HIS A 466 -6.54 -83.74 -97.92
N ALA A 467 -5.26 -84.01 -98.20
CA ALA A 467 -4.65 -83.75 -99.50
C ALA A 467 -5.03 -84.83 -100.53
N LYS A 468 -6.33 -84.98 -100.84
CA LYS A 468 -6.87 -85.72 -102.00
C LYS A 468 -8.39 -85.52 -102.13
N HIS A 469 -8.88 -84.28 -102.27
CA HIS A 469 -10.00 -83.99 -103.18
C HIS A 469 -10.19 -82.48 -103.37
N VAL A 470 -10.53 -82.17 -104.62
CA VAL A 470 -10.68 -80.88 -105.31
C VAL A 470 -11.88 -80.06 -104.81
N GLY A 471 -11.78 -78.72 -104.86
CA GLY A 471 -12.88 -77.90 -105.37
C GLY A 471 -13.32 -76.65 -104.58
N ALA A 472 -13.04 -75.49 -105.18
CA ALA A 472 -13.84 -74.27 -105.24
C ALA A 472 -14.08 -73.38 -103.99
N VAL A 473 -13.88 -72.09 -104.26
CA VAL A 473 -14.04 -70.85 -103.44
C VAL A 473 -15.51 -70.59 -103.07
N PRO A 474 -15.80 -69.91 -101.94
CA PRO A 474 -16.37 -68.57 -102.08
C PRO A 474 -15.77 -67.53 -101.11
N LYS A 475 -15.78 -66.28 -101.59
CA LYS A 475 -15.55 -65.03 -100.86
C LYS A 475 -16.62 -64.83 -99.78
N SER A 476 -16.23 -64.36 -98.59
CA SER A 476 -17.12 -63.62 -97.68
C SER A 476 -16.34 -62.73 -96.72
N ASN A 477 -16.46 -61.43 -96.97
CA ASN A 477 -16.75 -60.33 -96.05
C ASN A 477 -15.90 -60.12 -94.79
N SER A 478 -15.04 -59.10 -94.88
CA SER A 478 -14.97 -57.93 -93.98
C SER A 478 -15.85 -57.99 -92.72
N ILE A 479 -15.21 -58.23 -91.58
CA ILE A 479 -15.61 -57.69 -90.28
C ILE A 479 -14.32 -57.18 -89.62
N GLU A 480 -13.87 -56.01 -90.05
CA GLU A 480 -13.11 -55.10 -89.18
C GLU A 480 -14.14 -54.46 -88.24
N GLY A 481 -13.97 -54.68 -86.94
CA GLY A 481 -14.77 -54.00 -85.92
C GLY A 481 -14.85 -54.83 -84.65
N VAL A 482 -14.51 -54.19 -83.53
CA VAL A 482 -14.69 -54.65 -82.15
C VAL A 482 -13.58 -55.54 -81.60
N LEU A 483 -12.43 -54.94 -81.25
CA LEU A 483 -11.52 -55.49 -80.22
C LEU A 483 -10.47 -54.46 -79.76
N THR A 484 -10.92 -53.30 -79.28
CA THR A 484 -10.08 -52.36 -78.52
C THR A 484 -10.91 -51.68 -77.45
N ASP A 485 -11.41 -52.42 -76.45
CA ASP A 485 -11.84 -51.77 -75.21
C ASP A 485 -11.96 -52.75 -74.03
N LEU A 486 -10.84 -53.30 -73.55
CA LEU A 486 -10.77 -53.91 -72.22
C LEU A 486 -9.35 -53.73 -71.67
N GLY A 487 -9.12 -52.66 -70.92
CA GLY A 487 -7.84 -52.47 -70.25
C GLY A 487 -7.58 -51.09 -69.65
N ARG A 488 -8.55 -50.47 -68.97
CA ARG A 488 -8.29 -49.44 -67.95
C ARG A 488 -9.33 -49.53 -66.85
N VAL A 489 -8.94 -50.15 -65.73
CA VAL A 489 -9.38 -49.77 -64.38
C VAL A 489 -8.12 -49.76 -63.52
#